data_AF-A0A921HQR2-F1
#
_entry.id   AF-A0A921HQR2-F1
#
_cell.length_a   1.000
_cell.length_b   1.000
_cell.length_c   1.000
_cell.angle_alpha   90.00
_cell.angle_beta   90.00
_cell.angle_gamma   90.00
#
_symmetry.space_group_name_H-M   'P 1'
#
loop_
_entity.id
_entity.type
_entity.pdbx_description
1 polymer ?
#
loop_
_entity_poly.entity_id
_entity_poly.type
_entity_poly.pdbx_seq_one_letter_code
_entity_poly.pdbx_strand_id
1 'polypeptide(L)'
;MREELSNMIEIAYQQVTNPKYNETRIELSHLHKELNDGEDSNKIMFELRKSLLQADPSLNLKNRISGLPLEYRNLFHFVDSKLKKVDTKILDKYYQYGFIPLKFGSTIKYP
;
A
#
# COMPACT_ATOMS: atom_id res chain seq x y z
N MET A 1 -13.11 0.80 -7.87
CA MET A 1 -11.89 0.80 -7.01
C MET A 1 -11.42 -0.62 -6.72
N ARG A 2 -12.28 -1.51 -6.20
CA ARG A 2 -11.91 -2.92 -5.95
C ARG A 2 -11.43 -3.65 -7.21
N GLU A 3 -12.17 -3.56 -8.31
CA GLU A 3 -11.77 -4.17 -9.59
C GLU A 3 -10.44 -3.63 -10.13
N GLU A 4 -10.26 -2.30 -10.05
CA GLU A 4 -9.01 -1.64 -10.45
C GLU A 4 -7.81 -2.12 -9.61
N LEU A 5 -8.01 -2.29 -8.30
CA LEU A 5 -7.00 -2.84 -7.39
C LEU A 5 -6.71 -4.32 -7.70
N SER A 6 -7.76 -5.13 -7.90
CA SER A 6 -7.63 -6.56 -8.25
C SER A 6 -6.83 -6.74 -9.54
N ASN A 7 -7.15 -5.99 -10.60
CA ASN A 7 -6.41 -6.04 -11.87
C ASN A 7 -4.93 -5.66 -11.69
N MET A 8 -4.64 -4.63 -10.89
CA MET A 8 -3.27 -4.22 -10.62
C MET A 8 -2.47 -5.29 -9.86
N ILE A 9 -3.11 -6.00 -8.91
CA ILE A 9 -2.50 -7.13 -8.20
C ILE A 9 -2.23 -8.29 -9.16
N GLU A 10 -3.20 -8.61 -10.02
CA GLU A 10 -3.08 -9.70 -10.99
C GLU A 10 -1.93 -9.46 -11.98
N ILE A 11 -1.84 -8.25 -12.55
CA ILE A 11 -0.73 -7.87 -13.45
C ILE A 11 0.61 -8.01 -12.72
N ALA A 12 0.72 -7.50 -11.50
CA ALA A 12 1.94 -7.60 -10.70
C ALA A 12 2.33 -9.06 -10.41
N TYR A 13 1.37 -9.92 -10.10
CA TYR A 13 1.58 -11.34 -9.81
C TYR A 13 2.05 -12.14 -11.04
N GLN A 14 1.47 -11.85 -12.22
CA GLN A 14 1.76 -12.55 -13.47
C GLN A 14 3.09 -12.11 -14.09
N GLN A 15 3.39 -10.81 -14.09
CA GLN A 15 4.56 -10.26 -14.81
C GLN A 15 5.85 -10.38 -14.02
N VAL A 16 5.80 -10.25 -12.68
CA VAL A 16 7.00 -10.42 -11.86
C VAL A 16 7.21 -11.90 -11.58
N THR A 17 8.06 -12.53 -12.38
CA THR A 17 8.34 -13.98 -12.31
C THR A 17 9.70 -14.31 -11.68
N ASN A 18 10.51 -13.30 -11.37
CA ASN A 18 11.82 -13.50 -10.79
C ASN A 18 11.71 -14.23 -9.42
N PRO A 19 12.41 -15.37 -9.22
CA PRO A 19 12.32 -16.17 -8.00
C PRO A 19 12.61 -15.41 -6.71
N LYS A 20 13.40 -14.32 -6.79
CA LYS A 20 13.67 -13.43 -5.65
C LYS A 20 12.39 -12.91 -4.97
N TYR A 21 11.31 -12.74 -5.74
CA TYR A 21 10.06 -12.18 -5.25
C TYR A 21 8.99 -13.24 -4.95
N ASN A 22 9.34 -14.53 -4.88
CA ASN A 22 8.35 -15.59 -4.68
C ASN A 22 7.50 -15.40 -3.42
N GLU A 23 8.10 -14.97 -2.30
CA GLU A 23 7.36 -14.67 -1.07
C GLU A 23 6.35 -13.53 -1.30
N THR A 24 6.79 -12.44 -1.91
CA THR A 24 5.92 -11.31 -2.27
C THR A 24 4.79 -11.73 -3.22
N ARG A 25 5.06 -12.65 -4.16
CA ARG A 25 4.03 -13.19 -5.07
C ARG A 25 2.99 -14.03 -4.33
N ILE A 26 3.41 -14.83 -3.35
CA ILE A 26 2.50 -15.59 -2.50
C ILE A 26 1.60 -14.64 -1.71
N GLU A 27 2.17 -13.59 -1.11
CA GLU A 27 1.42 -12.56 -0.40
C GLU A 27 0.43 -11.82 -1.32
N LEU A 28 0.86 -11.43 -2.53
CA LEU A 28 -0.01 -10.80 -3.53
C LEU A 28 -1.20 -11.70 -3.89
N SER A 29 -0.97 -13.00 -4.08
CA SER A 29 -2.03 -13.98 -4.37
C SER A 29 -3.01 -14.11 -3.20
N HIS A 30 -2.50 -14.16 -1.96
CA HIS A 30 -3.33 -14.20 -0.76
C HIS A 30 -4.20 -12.95 -0.63
N LEU A 31 -3.59 -11.77 -0.75
CA LEU A 31 -4.29 -10.47 -0.68
C LEU A 31 -5.29 -10.29 -1.83
N HIS A 32 -5.00 -10.82 -3.01
CA HIS A 32 -5.94 -10.85 -4.13
C HIS A 32 -7.18 -11.67 -3.79
N LYS A 33 -6.98 -12.84 -3.19
CA LYS A 33 -8.08 -13.70 -2.76
C LYS A 33 -8.93 -13.03 -1.69
N GLU A 34 -8.32 -12.49 -0.64
CA GLU A 34 -9.05 -11.76 0.42
C GLU A 34 -9.85 -10.58 -0.14
N LEU A 35 -9.28 -9.83 -1.08
CA LEU A 35 -9.97 -8.74 -1.75
C LEU A 35 -11.24 -9.21 -2.49
N ASN A 36 -11.16 -10.37 -3.15
CA ASN A 36 -12.28 -10.97 -3.86
C ASN A 36 -13.32 -11.57 -2.90
N ASP A 37 -12.88 -12.10 -1.76
CA ASP A 37 -13.74 -12.72 -0.74
C ASP A 37 -14.57 -11.71 0.07
N GLY A 38 -14.33 -10.40 -0.07
CA GLY A 38 -15.12 -9.38 0.60
C GLY A 38 -14.34 -8.42 1.48
N GLU A 39 -13.05 -8.65 1.71
CA GLU A 39 -12.26 -7.91 2.70
C GLU A 39 -12.14 -6.41 2.38
N ASP A 40 -11.98 -5.59 3.43
CA ASP A 40 -11.85 -4.14 3.31
C ASP A 40 -10.68 -3.76 2.39
N SER A 41 -10.99 -3.01 1.32
CA SER A 41 -9.99 -2.64 0.32
C SER A 41 -8.89 -1.72 0.86
N ASN A 42 -9.16 -0.90 1.89
CA ASN A 42 -8.12 -0.10 2.53
C ASN A 42 -7.17 -0.98 3.33
N LYS A 43 -7.68 -1.98 4.05
CA LYS A 43 -6.84 -2.96 4.74
C LYS A 43 -5.93 -3.70 3.75
N ILE A 44 -6.48 -4.20 2.65
CA ILE A 44 -5.69 -4.83 1.57
C ILE A 44 -4.63 -3.87 1.01
N MET A 45 -5.00 -2.61 0.75
CA MET A 45 -4.06 -1.59 0.31
C MET A 45 -2.92 -1.35 1.33
N PHE A 46 -3.20 -1.32 2.63
CA PHE A 46 -2.16 -1.18 3.65
C PHE A 46 -1.19 -2.37 3.68
N GLU A 47 -1.69 -3.60 3.62
CA GLU A 47 -0.85 -4.80 3.58
C GLU A 47 -0.04 -4.86 2.27
N LEU A 48 -0.64 -4.54 1.12
CA LEU A 48 0.08 -4.45 -0.15
C LEU A 48 1.24 -3.45 -0.09
N ARG A 49 1.01 -2.27 0.48
CA ARG A 49 2.06 -1.25 0.64
C ARG A 49 3.23 -1.80 1.47
N LYS A 50 2.92 -2.51 2.56
CA LYS A 50 3.92 -3.12 3.45
C LYS A 50 4.69 -4.23 2.75
N SER A 51 4.00 -5.18 2.11
CA SER A 51 4.59 -6.27 1.34
C SER A 51 5.53 -5.75 0.25
N LEU A 52 5.10 -4.73 -0.51
CA LEU A 52 5.94 -4.13 -1.56
C LEU A 52 7.16 -3.40 -1.00
N LEU A 53 7.06 -2.74 0.16
CA LEU A 53 8.23 -2.16 0.83
C LEU A 53 9.19 -3.24 1.36
N GLN A 54 8.72 -4.45 1.62
CA GLN A 54 9.53 -5.54 2.14
C GLN A 54 9.98 -6.52 1.05
N ALA A 55 9.50 -6.36 -0.18
CA ALA A 55 9.75 -7.25 -1.31
C ALA A 55 11.23 -7.42 -1.65
N ASP A 56 12.07 -6.44 -1.32
CA ASP A 56 13.50 -6.54 -1.52
C ASP A 56 14.30 -5.96 -0.34
N PRO A 57 14.73 -6.81 0.62
CA PRO A 57 15.49 -6.35 1.78
C PRO A 57 16.90 -5.86 1.41
N SER A 58 17.42 -6.23 0.23
CA SER A 58 18.73 -5.75 -0.23
C SER A 58 18.72 -4.29 -0.69
N LEU A 59 17.54 -3.72 -0.96
CA LEU A 59 17.40 -2.31 -1.31
C LEU A 59 17.39 -1.42 -0.07
N ASN A 60 18.19 -0.35 -0.15
CA ASN A 60 18.17 0.72 0.85
C ASN A 60 16.84 1.47 0.83
N LEU A 61 16.52 2.19 1.92
CA LEU A 61 15.25 2.89 2.08
C LEU A 61 14.93 3.87 0.94
N LYS A 62 15.96 4.53 0.38
CA LYS A 62 15.78 5.54 -0.69
C LYS A 62 15.35 4.91 -2.01
N ASN A 63 15.86 3.72 -2.32
CA ASN A 63 15.66 3.05 -3.60
C ASN A 63 14.72 1.84 -3.52
N ARG A 64 14.11 1.62 -2.35
CA ARG A 64 13.29 0.45 -2.02
C ARG A 64 12.11 0.23 -2.95
N ILE A 65 11.54 1.30 -3.48
CA ILE A 65 10.47 1.22 -4.49
C ILE A 65 11.06 1.35 -5.89
N SER A 66 11.93 2.33 -6.14
CA SER A 66 12.45 2.58 -7.49
C SER A 66 13.28 1.42 -8.06
N GLY A 67 13.86 0.59 -7.20
CA GLY A 67 14.62 -0.62 -7.56
C GLY A 67 13.78 -1.88 -7.73
N LEU A 68 12.46 -1.83 -7.49
CA LEU A 68 11.56 -2.95 -7.76
C LEU A 68 11.22 -3.03 -9.26
N PRO A 69 10.71 -4.19 -9.72
CA PRO A 69 10.09 -4.33 -11.03
C PRO A 69 9.02 -3.27 -11.28
N LEU A 70 8.80 -2.94 -12.55
CA LEU A 70 7.90 -1.86 -12.97
C LEU A 70 6.48 -2.08 -12.44
N GLU A 71 6.00 -3.31 -12.44
CA GLU A 71 4.65 -3.67 -12.04
C GLU A 71 4.44 -3.50 -10.53
N TYR A 72 5.45 -3.87 -9.73
CA TYR A 72 5.45 -3.64 -8.28
C TYR A 72 5.50 -2.15 -7.94
N ARG A 73 6.28 -1.37 -8.68
CA ARG A 73 6.30 0.09 -8.55
C ARG A 73 4.95 0.71 -8.88
N ASN A 74 4.34 0.29 -9.99
CA ASN A 74 3.06 0.81 -10.44
C ASN A 74 1.96 0.48 -9.41
N LEU A 75 1.94 -0.75 -8.90
CA LEU A 75 1.02 -1.15 -7.83
C LEU A 75 1.26 -0.33 -6.55
N PHE A 76 2.51 -0.13 -6.14
CA PHE A 76 2.83 0.69 -4.96
C PHE A 76 2.34 2.13 -5.12
N HIS A 77 2.63 2.78 -6.25
CA HIS A 77 2.21 4.16 -6.49
C HIS A 77 0.70 4.30 -6.58
N PHE A 78 0.01 3.31 -7.16
CA PHE A 78 -1.44 3.24 -7.16
C PHE A 78 -2.00 3.22 -5.73
N VAL A 79 -1.52 2.27 -4.92
CA VAL A 79 -1.94 2.10 -3.53
C VAL A 79 -1.62 3.34 -2.68
N ASP A 80 -0.40 3.86 -2.75
CA ASP A 80 0.05 5.03 -1.97
C ASP A 80 -0.77 6.28 -2.29
N SER A 81 -1.15 6.46 -3.57
CA SER A 81 -2.03 7.56 -4.00
C SER A 81 -3.44 7.45 -3.42
N LYS A 82 -4.02 6.24 -3.41
CA LYS A 82 -5.37 6.01 -2.87
C LYS A 82 -5.37 6.14 -1.34
N LEU A 83 -4.37 5.60 -0.65
CA LEU A 83 -4.23 5.72 0.80
C LEU A 83 -4.02 7.17 1.26
N LYS A 84 -3.22 7.97 0.53
CA LYS A 84 -3.10 9.42 0.82
C LYS A 84 -4.45 10.15 0.78
N LYS A 85 -5.38 9.75 -0.10
CA LYS A 85 -6.74 10.30 -0.16
C LYS A 85 -7.60 9.86 1.03
N VAL A 86 -7.36 8.68 1.56
CA VAL A 86 -8.03 8.18 2.77
C VAL A 86 -7.49 8.90 4.00
N ASP A 87 -6.16 8.99 4.14
CA ASP A 87 -5.49 9.71 5.21
C ASP A 87 -5.91 11.17 5.26
N THR A 88 -5.94 11.87 4.12
CA THR A 88 -6.42 13.26 4.04
C THR A 88 -7.88 13.42 4.45
N LYS A 89 -8.78 12.52 4.03
CA LYS A 89 -10.18 12.56 4.49
C LYS A 89 -10.33 12.33 5.99
N ILE A 90 -9.52 11.43 6.56
CA ILE A 90 -9.50 11.17 7.99
C ILE A 90 -8.98 12.42 8.71
N LEU A 91 -7.86 12.99 8.26
CA LEU A 91 -7.28 14.23 8.78
C LEU A 91 -8.30 15.39 8.71
N ASP A 92 -8.98 15.58 7.57
CA ASP A 92 -9.99 16.63 7.36
C ASP A 92 -11.18 16.48 8.32
N LYS A 93 -11.60 15.25 8.58
CA LYS A 93 -12.65 14.97 9.57
C LYS A 93 -12.21 15.37 10.98
N TYR A 94 -10.94 15.21 11.32
CA TYR A 94 -10.38 15.67 12.60
C TYR A 94 -10.15 17.19 12.66
N TYR A 95 -9.79 17.83 11.54
CA TYR A 95 -9.68 19.29 11.45
C TYR A 95 -10.99 20.01 11.79
N GLN A 96 -12.15 19.42 11.42
CA GLN A 96 -13.47 19.96 11.80
C GLN A 96 -13.70 20.01 13.32
N TYR A 97 -12.98 19.19 14.09
CA TYR A 97 -13.02 19.18 15.56
C TYR A 97 -11.86 19.97 16.19
N GLY A 98 -11.12 20.76 15.42
CA GLY A 98 -9.96 21.54 15.91
C GLY A 98 -8.70 20.71 16.16
N PHE A 99 -8.69 19.43 15.78
CA PHE A 99 -7.51 18.58 15.88
C PHE A 99 -6.65 18.73 14.63
N ILE A 100 -5.46 19.31 14.77
CA ILE A 100 -4.41 19.32 13.74
C ILE A 100 -3.54 18.09 13.96
N PRO A 101 -3.59 17.06 13.10
CA PRO A 101 -2.74 15.89 13.29
C PRO A 101 -1.36 16.27 12.75
N LEU A 102 -0.43 16.51 13.65
CA LEU A 102 0.95 16.80 13.29
C LEU A 102 1.52 15.62 12.50
N LYS A 103 2.08 15.92 11.33
CA LYS A 103 2.83 14.98 10.50
C LYS A 103 3.79 14.18 11.39
N PHE A 104 3.55 12.87 11.49
CA PHE A 104 4.39 11.91 12.22
C PHE A 104 4.59 12.22 13.71
N GLY A 105 3.75 11.61 14.56
CA GLY A 105 4.20 11.08 15.86
C GLY A 105 4.09 11.95 17.10
N SER A 106 3.31 13.04 17.12
CA SER A 106 3.08 13.77 18.39
C SER A 106 1.71 14.43 18.44
N THR A 107 0.89 14.02 19.40
CA THR A 107 -0.33 14.74 19.80
C THR A 107 0.01 15.67 20.96
N ILE A 108 -0.06 16.99 20.74
CA ILE A 108 -0.01 17.97 21.83
C ILE A 108 -1.46 18.28 22.23
N LYS A 109 -1.79 18.09 23.51
CA LYS A 109 -2.99 18.69 24.11
C LYS A 109 -2.68 20.17 24.37
N TYR A 110 -3.48 21.07 23.81
CA TYR A 110 -3.52 22.45 24.33
C TYR A 110 -4.37 22.48 25.61
N PRO A 111 -3.99 23.32 26.60
CA PRO A 111 -4.84 23.59 27.76
C PRO A 111 -6.17 24.25 27.36
#